data_AF-A0AAE0EWT0-F1
#
_entry.id   AF-A0AAE0EWT0-F1
#
_cell.length_a   1.000
_cell.length_b   1.000
_cell.length_c   1.000
_cell.angle_alpha   90.00
_cell.angle_beta   90.00
_cell.angle_gamma   90.00
#
_symmetry.space_group_name_H-M   'P 1'
#
loop_
_entity.id
_entity.type
_entity.pdbx_description
1 polymer ?
#
loop_
_entity_poly.entity_id
_entity_poly.type
_entity_poly.pdbx_seq_one_letter_code
_entity_poly.pdbx_strand_id
1 'polypeptide(L)'
;MEEDAEMLPKRIRGIKDEIVRKLCVFFDSEDFTSALEEFCLQNCSTFSGTSCGKEEASEQSLQHTELHQRYLELLEKQLDKFQEQEGIAPEAVFERCKEAVGEDEFAANFIKMLQAVYVELYIWK
;
A
#
# COMPACT_ATOMS: atom_id res chain seq x y z
N MET A 1 2.47 33.52 1.53
CA MET A 1 2.17 32.35 2.37
C MET A 1 2.17 31.18 1.40
N GLU A 2 3.37 30.73 1.03
CA GLU A 2 3.63 29.86 -0.15
C GLU A 2 4.54 28.67 0.19
N GLU A 3 4.82 28.43 1.47
CA GLU A 3 5.90 27.52 1.89
C GLU A 3 5.46 26.04 2.05
N ASP A 4 4.17 25.73 2.11
CA ASP A 4 3.67 24.35 2.27
C ASP A 4 3.76 23.49 0.99
N ALA A 5 3.94 24.11 -0.19
CA ALA A 5 4.03 23.38 -1.46
C ALA A 5 5.41 22.74 -1.70
N GLU A 6 6.46 23.17 -1.00
CA GLU A 6 7.84 22.73 -1.25
C GLU A 6 8.24 21.43 -0.54
N MET A 7 7.56 21.02 0.54
CA MET A 7 7.88 19.78 1.26
C MET A 7 7.34 18.50 0.61
N LEU A 8 6.52 18.62 -0.43
CA LEU A 8 5.88 17.45 -1.03
C LEU A 8 6.80 16.83 -2.10
N PRO A 9 7.08 15.52 -2.02
CA PRO A 9 8.01 14.87 -2.92
C PRO A 9 7.58 15.07 -4.38
N LYS A 10 8.55 15.31 -5.28
CA LYS A 10 8.27 15.67 -6.68
C LYS A 10 7.30 14.69 -7.37
N ARG A 11 7.38 13.42 -6.99
CA ARG A 11 6.55 12.29 -7.43
C ARG A 11 5.04 12.40 -7.13
N ILE A 12 4.62 13.26 -6.20
CA ILE A 12 3.18 13.43 -5.85
C ILE A 12 2.64 14.82 -6.19
N ARG A 13 3.47 15.71 -6.77
CA ARG A 13 3.04 17.07 -7.12
C ARG A 13 2.04 17.12 -8.28
N GLY A 14 2.02 16.08 -9.13
CA GLY A 14 1.05 15.94 -10.22
C GLY A 14 -0.34 15.46 -9.79
N ILE A 15 -0.51 15.05 -8.53
CA ILE A 15 -1.78 14.55 -8.00
C ILE A 15 -2.66 15.74 -7.63
N LYS A 16 -3.80 15.88 -8.32
CA LYS A 16 -4.77 16.97 -8.09
C LYS A 16 -5.68 16.73 -6.89
N ASP A 17 -5.97 15.46 -6.56
CA ASP A 17 -6.81 15.12 -5.42
C ASP A 17 -6.00 15.19 -4.10
N GLU A 18 -6.48 15.99 -3.15
CA GLU A 18 -5.78 16.24 -1.89
C GLU A 18 -5.72 14.98 -1.00
N ILE A 19 -6.78 14.17 -0.96
CA ILE A 19 -6.81 12.94 -0.16
C ILE A 19 -5.85 11.92 -0.75
N VAL A 20 -5.85 11.75 -2.07
CA VAL A 20 -4.91 10.85 -2.74
C VAL A 20 -3.47 11.32 -2.52
N ARG A 21 -3.23 12.63 -2.52
CA ARG A 21 -1.90 13.18 -2.22
C ARG A 21 -1.50 12.90 -0.77
N LYS A 22 -2.38 13.10 0.21
CA LYS A 22 -2.15 12.77 1.61
C LYS A 22 -1.93 11.29 1.84
N LEU A 23 -2.67 10.44 1.15
CA LEU A 23 -2.47 8.99 1.14
C LEU A 23 -1.08 8.64 0.62
N CYS A 24 -0.62 9.26 -0.47
CA CYS A 24 0.74 9.05 -0.96
C CYS A 24 1.81 9.49 0.06
N VAL A 25 1.59 10.60 0.76
CA VAL A 25 2.49 11.04 1.85
C VAL A 25 2.47 10.06 3.02
N PHE A 26 1.30 9.52 3.37
CA PHE A 26 1.14 8.53 4.43
C PHE A 26 1.91 7.24 4.13
N PHE A 27 1.85 6.75 2.89
CA PHE A 27 2.65 5.60 2.44
C PHE A 27 4.16 5.89 2.41
N ASP A 28 4.55 7.16 2.30
CA ASP A 28 5.95 7.60 2.39
C ASP A 28 6.39 7.87 3.83
N SER A 29 5.47 7.79 4.80
CA SER A 29 5.76 8.09 6.20
C SER A 29 6.68 7.05 6.82
N GLU A 30 7.49 7.49 7.79
CA GLU A 30 8.40 6.60 8.53
C GLU A 30 7.64 5.50 9.28
N ASP A 31 6.44 5.78 9.82
CA ASP A 31 5.61 4.78 10.50
C ASP A 31 5.23 3.63 9.57
N PHE A 32 4.74 3.98 8.37
CA PHE A 32 4.32 3.00 7.37
C PHE A 32 5.50 2.22 6.81
N THR A 33 6.56 2.93 6.39
CA THR A 33 7.74 2.33 5.78
C THR A 33 8.52 1.46 6.76
N SER A 34 8.66 1.86 8.02
CA SER A 34 9.33 1.06 9.05
C SER A 34 8.54 -0.20 9.41
N ALA A 35 7.20 -0.10 9.52
CA ALA A 35 6.36 -1.27 9.80
C ALA A 35 6.43 -2.32 8.67
N LEU A 36 6.45 -1.86 7.42
CA LEU A 36 6.64 -2.73 6.26
C LEU A 36 8.05 -3.30 6.17
N GLU A 37 9.08 -2.50 6.44
CA GLU A 37 10.46 -2.95 6.43
C GLU A 37 10.69 -4.02 7.50
N GLU A 38 10.19 -3.82 8.72
CA GLU A 38 10.26 -4.81 9.79
C GLU A 38 9.57 -6.12 9.38
N PHE A 39 8.38 -6.03 8.78
CA PHE A 39 7.67 -7.20 8.27
C PHE A 39 8.49 -7.93 7.19
N CYS A 40 9.04 -7.21 6.23
CA CYS A 40 9.88 -7.78 5.18
C CYS A 40 11.15 -8.43 5.76
N LEU A 41 11.87 -7.77 6.65
CA LEU A 41 13.08 -8.32 7.27
C LEU A 41 12.83 -9.63 8.01
N GLN A 42 11.69 -9.76 8.69
CA GLN A 42 11.35 -10.98 9.42
C GLN A 42 10.88 -12.12 8.51
N ASN A 43 10.24 -11.82 7.38
CA ASN A 43 9.52 -12.81 6.57
C ASN A 43 10.12 -13.06 5.18
N CYS A 44 11.02 -12.21 4.68
CA CYS A 44 11.69 -12.40 3.37
C CYS A 44 12.55 -13.67 3.33
N SER A 45 13.08 -14.11 4.47
CA SER A 45 13.85 -15.36 4.60
C SER A 45 13.05 -16.57 4.13
N THR A 46 11.73 -16.56 4.34
CA THR A 46 10.80 -17.64 3.94
C THR A 46 10.75 -17.80 2.41
N PHE A 47 10.97 -16.73 1.65
CA PHE A 47 10.99 -16.76 0.18
C PHE A 47 12.35 -17.14 -0.41
N SER A 48 13.43 -17.11 0.38
CA SER A 48 14.81 -17.35 -0.07
C SER A 48 15.18 -18.83 -0.23
N GLY A 49 14.36 -19.75 0.32
CA GLY A 49 14.58 -21.19 0.32
C GLY A 49 14.13 -21.94 -0.93
N THR A 50 13.79 -21.25 -2.02
CA THR A 50 13.21 -21.85 -3.24
C THR A 50 14.28 -22.56 -4.11
N SER A 51 14.97 -23.55 -3.54
CA SER A 51 15.79 -24.50 -4.29
C SER A 51 15.02 -25.81 -4.43
N CYS A 52 14.52 -26.05 -5.65
CA CYS A 52 13.76 -27.20 -6.13
C CYS A 52 13.94 -28.54 -5.39
N GLY A 53 12.98 -28.89 -4.53
CA GLY A 53 12.62 -30.25 -4.15
C GLY A 53 11.10 -30.43 -4.34
N LYS A 54 10.68 -31.34 -5.23
CA LYS A 54 9.28 -31.50 -5.70
C LYS A 54 8.25 -31.83 -4.61
N GLU A 55 8.68 -32.08 -3.37
CA GLU A 55 7.82 -32.50 -2.26
C GLU A 55 7.47 -31.34 -1.31
N GLU A 56 8.23 -30.24 -1.27
CA GLU A 56 8.03 -29.12 -0.32
C GLU A 56 7.14 -27.98 -0.88
N ALA A 57 6.73 -28.05 -2.15
CA ALA A 57 6.02 -26.98 -2.84
C ALA A 57 4.61 -26.70 -2.27
N SER A 58 3.94 -27.69 -1.67
CA SER A 58 2.59 -27.50 -1.09
C SER A 58 2.62 -26.80 0.27
N GLU A 59 3.57 -27.15 1.15
CA GLU A 59 3.72 -26.51 2.45
C GLU A 59 4.27 -25.09 2.33
N GLN A 60 5.19 -24.84 1.39
CA GLN A 60 5.64 -23.47 1.09
C GLN A 60 4.52 -22.58 0.54
N SER A 61 3.60 -23.13 -0.26
CA SER A 61 2.44 -22.38 -0.77
C SER A 61 1.48 -21.95 0.34
N LEU A 62 1.31 -22.79 1.38
CA LEU A 62 0.50 -22.45 2.55
C LEU A 62 1.18 -21.35 3.39
N GLN A 63 2.49 -21.48 3.66
CA GLN A 63 3.25 -20.45 4.37
C GLN A 63 3.25 -19.10 3.64
N HIS A 64 3.38 -19.11 2.31
CA HIS A 64 3.26 -17.88 1.51
C HIS A 64 1.86 -17.27 1.58
N THR A 65 0.82 -18.11 1.63
CA THR A 65 -0.57 -17.65 1.77
C THR A 65 -0.80 -17.01 3.14
N GLU A 66 -0.30 -17.62 4.21
CA GLU A 66 -0.37 -17.08 5.57
C GLU A 66 0.41 -15.77 5.70
N LEU A 67 1.57 -15.67 5.07
CA LEU A 67 2.35 -14.43 5.03
C LEU A 67 1.64 -13.33 4.22
N HIS A 68 1.03 -13.67 3.08
CA HIS A 68 0.24 -12.73 2.29
C HIS A 68 -0.95 -12.20 3.11
N GLN A 69 -1.66 -13.07 3.84
CA GLN A 69 -2.75 -12.62 4.73
C GLN A 69 -2.25 -11.67 5.82
N ARG A 70 -1.14 -11.99 6.50
CA ARG A 70 -0.56 -11.11 7.53
C ARG A 70 -0.10 -9.77 6.96
N TYR A 71 0.42 -9.78 5.72
CA TYR A 71 0.77 -8.56 5.01
C TYR A 71 -0.47 -7.70 4.71
N LEU A 72 -1.54 -8.31 4.22
CA LEU A 72 -2.81 -7.62 4.00
C LEU A 72 -3.40 -7.07 5.30
N GLU A 73 -3.34 -7.80 6.42
CA GLU A 73 -3.78 -7.30 7.73
C GLU A 73 -2.96 -6.09 8.21
N LEU A 74 -1.66 -6.05 7.94
CA LEU A 74 -0.80 -4.92 8.28
C LEU A 74 -1.17 -3.69 7.44
N LEU A 75 -1.37 -3.87 6.14
CA LEU A 75 -1.83 -2.81 5.24
C LEU A 75 -3.22 -2.30 5.64
N GLU A 76 -4.15 -3.19 5.96
CA GLU A 76 -5.50 -2.84 6.40
C GLU A 76 -5.44 -1.97 7.66
N LYS A 77 -4.67 -2.37 8.68
CA LYS A 77 -4.52 -1.57 9.91
C LYS A 77 -3.95 -0.18 9.66
N GLN A 78 -2.99 -0.06 8.75
CA GLN A 78 -2.40 1.24 8.43
C GLN A 78 -3.37 2.12 7.62
N LEU A 79 -4.13 1.53 6.70
CA LEU A 79 -5.17 2.22 5.95
C LEU A 79 -6.35 2.65 6.83
N ASP A 80 -6.72 1.83 7.83
CA ASP A 80 -7.78 2.15 8.79
C ASP A 80 -7.38 3.37 9.64
N LYS A 81 -6.14 3.39 10.15
CA LYS A 81 -5.60 4.58 10.83
C LYS A 81 -5.65 5.85 9.97
N PHE A 82 -5.27 5.74 8.69
CA PHE A 82 -5.33 6.88 7.77
C PHE A 82 -6.79 7.37 7.58
N GLN A 83 -7.73 6.43 7.44
CA GLN A 83 -9.15 6.72 7.29
C GLN A 83 -9.74 7.37 8.56
N GLU A 84 -9.36 6.87 9.74
CA GLU A 84 -9.75 7.46 11.03
C GLU A 84 -9.20 8.89 11.18
N GLN A 85 -7.94 9.13 10.76
CA GLN A 85 -7.30 10.44 10.83
C GLN A 85 -7.97 11.46 9.90
N GLU A 86 -8.29 11.07 8.67
CA GLU A 86 -8.89 11.96 7.66
C GLU A 86 -10.44 11.97 7.72
N GLY A 87 -11.06 11.11 8.53
CA GLY A 87 -12.51 11.00 8.67
C GLY A 87 -13.22 10.57 7.39
N ILE A 88 -12.59 9.69 6.60
CA ILE A 88 -13.08 9.28 5.28
C ILE A 88 -13.34 7.76 5.23
N ALA A 89 -14.44 7.38 4.58
CA ALA A 89 -14.78 5.98 4.36
C ALA A 89 -13.83 5.31 3.35
N PRO A 90 -13.55 4.00 3.48
CA PRO A 90 -12.64 3.27 2.60
C PRO A 90 -13.06 3.33 1.13
N GLU A 91 -14.36 3.17 0.86
CA GLU A 91 -14.92 3.24 -0.50
C GLU A 91 -14.72 4.62 -1.14
N ALA A 92 -14.80 5.68 -0.34
CA ALA A 92 -14.58 7.05 -0.82
C ALA A 92 -13.11 7.32 -1.16
N VAL A 93 -12.16 6.69 -0.46
CA VAL A 93 -10.74 6.75 -0.83
C VAL A 93 -10.50 6.00 -2.14
N PHE A 94 -11.11 4.83 -2.30
CA PHE A 94 -10.98 4.03 -3.53
C PHE A 94 -11.50 4.76 -4.78
N GLU A 95 -12.70 5.35 -4.71
CA GLU A 95 -13.26 6.12 -5.83
C GLU A 95 -12.41 7.36 -6.16
N ARG A 96 -11.90 8.06 -5.14
CA ARG A 96 -10.97 9.19 -5.37
C ARG A 96 -9.67 8.77 -6.01
N CYS A 97 -9.10 7.63 -5.61
CA CYS A 97 -7.95 7.04 -6.29
C CYS A 97 -8.26 6.76 -7.76
N LYS A 98 -9.44 6.23 -8.08
CA LYS A 98 -9.88 5.97 -9.47
C LYS A 98 -9.99 7.23 -10.31
N GLU A 99 -10.50 8.31 -9.74
CA GLU A 99 -10.61 9.61 -10.42
C GLU A 99 -9.26 10.36 -10.51
N ALA A 100 -8.33 10.09 -9.58
CA ALA A 100 -7.03 10.73 -9.53
C ALA A 100 -5.98 10.13 -10.49
N VAL A 101 -6.28 9.03 -11.17
CA VAL A 101 -5.43 8.50 -12.27
C VAL A 101 -5.47 9.47 -13.45
N GLY A 102 -4.61 10.50 -13.38
CA GLY A 102 -4.45 11.53 -14.40
C GLY A 102 -3.15 11.38 -15.21
N GLU A 103 -2.73 12.49 -15.83
CA GLU A 103 -1.65 12.57 -16.85
C GLU A 103 -0.23 12.22 -16.36
N ASP A 104 0.01 12.12 -15.05
CA ASP A 104 1.32 11.78 -14.49
C ASP A 104 1.49 10.25 -14.39
N GLU A 105 2.31 9.66 -15.26
CA GLU A 105 2.52 8.21 -15.33
C GLU A 105 3.06 7.60 -14.02
N PHE A 106 3.85 8.36 -13.25
CA PHE A 106 4.43 7.87 -12.01
C PHE A 106 3.37 7.80 -10.90
N ALA A 107 2.61 8.88 -10.72
CA ALA A 107 1.48 8.91 -9.81
C ALA A 107 0.41 7.87 -10.22
N ALA A 108 0.16 7.69 -11.51
CA ALA A 108 -0.77 6.68 -12.00
C ALA A 108 -0.37 5.26 -11.60
N ASN A 109 0.92 4.91 -11.66
CA ASN A 109 1.40 3.59 -11.23
C ASN A 109 1.25 3.38 -9.72
N PHE A 110 1.55 4.41 -8.92
CA PHE A 110 1.36 4.34 -7.48
C PHE A 110 -0.13 4.22 -7.11
N ILE A 111 -1.00 5.01 -7.74
CA ILE A 111 -2.44 4.94 -7.53
C ILE A 111 -3.01 3.59 -7.96
N LYS A 112 -2.52 2.98 -9.04
CA LYS A 112 -2.89 1.62 -9.45
C LYS A 112 -2.49 0.58 -8.40
N MET A 113 -1.31 0.71 -7.79
CA MET A 113 -0.91 -0.16 -6.68
C MET A 113 -1.88 -0.04 -5.51
N LEU A 114 -2.21 1.19 -5.12
CA LEU A 114 -3.19 1.45 -4.05
C LEU A 114 -4.56 0.85 -4.38
N GLN A 115 -5.06 1.03 -5.61
CA GLN A 115 -6.31 0.43 -6.05
C GLN A 115 -6.28 -1.09 -5.92
N ALA A 116 -5.19 -1.75 -6.30
CA ALA A 116 -5.06 -3.20 -6.17
C ALA A 116 -5.15 -3.64 -4.70
N VAL A 117 -4.48 -2.94 -3.80
CA VAL A 117 -4.55 -3.20 -2.35
C VAL A 117 -5.98 -3.03 -1.83
N TYR A 118 -6.66 -1.94 -2.19
CA TYR A 118 -8.06 -1.71 -1.78
C TYR A 118 -9.01 -2.77 -2.34
N VAL A 119 -8.79 -3.24 -3.57
CA VAL A 119 -9.56 -4.32 -4.17
C VAL A 119 -9.36 -5.62 -3.38
N GLU A 120 -8.12 -5.99 -3.08
CA GLU A 120 -7.84 -7.20 -2.28
C GLU A 120 -8.41 -7.13 -0.85
N LEU A 121 -8.39 -5.95 -0.23
CA LEU A 121 -8.85 -5.79 1.16
C LEU A 121 -10.37 -5.68 1.31
N TYR A 122 -11.04 -4.93 0.44
CA TYR A 122 -12.42 -4.51 0.65
C TYR A 122 -13.41 -5.07 -0.38
N ILE A 123 -12.95 -5.51 -1.56
CA ILE A 123 -13.85 -5.94 -2.65
C ILE A 123 -13.93 -7.47 -2.75
N TRP A 124 -12.88 -8.20 -2.38
CA TRP A 124 -12.84 -9.68 -2.44
C TRP A 124 -12.99 -10.39 -1.08
N LYS A 125 -13.39 -9.68 -0.01
CA LYS A 125 -13.73 -10.29 1.28
C LYS A 125 -15.16 -10.87 1.31
#